data_AF-A0A537C486-F1
#
_entry.id   AF-A0A537C486-F1
#
_cell.length_a   1.000
_cell.length_b   1.000
_cell.length_c   1.000
_cell.angle_alpha   90.00
_cell.angle_beta   90.00
_cell.angle_gamma   90.00
#
_symmetry.space_group_name_H-M   'P 1'
#
loop_
_entity.id
_entity.type
_entity.pdbx_description
1 polymer ?
#
loop_
_entity_poly.entity_id
_entity_poly.type
_entity_poly.pdbx_seq_one_letter_code
_entity_poly.pdbx_strand_id
1 'polypeptide(L)'
;MDERYSMIGFVVIVMLYAVVGLLAAAGAISITRKIGPKAEQVLYGLFLVIIAAFYLAFVAYFGNAATWRVEMVAVVLFALIGLFGVRLPIAVVIGYALHGAWDLVHELQAQGAISAYYLGRLTAVPMAYGVF
;
A
#
# COMPACT_ATOMS: atom_id res chain seq x y z
N MET A 1 -26.22 13.52 3.35
CA MET A 1 -25.09 14.42 3.70
C MET A 1 -24.87 15.35 2.54
N ASP A 2 -24.61 16.62 2.80
CA ASP A 2 -24.27 17.59 1.76
C ASP A 2 -22.92 17.20 1.11
N GLU A 3 -22.83 17.18 -0.23
CA GLU A 3 -21.63 16.77 -0.98
C GLU A 3 -20.37 17.53 -0.52
N ARG A 4 -20.54 18.79 -0.13
CA ARG A 4 -19.47 19.64 0.40
C ARG A 4 -18.87 19.08 1.69
N TYR A 5 -19.68 18.57 2.62
CA TYR A 5 -19.16 17.96 3.86
C TYR A 5 -18.46 16.62 3.59
N SER A 6 -18.94 15.86 2.60
CA SER A 6 -18.27 14.62 2.16
C SER A 6 -16.89 14.91 1.58
N MET A 7 -16.76 15.94 0.75
CA MET A 7 -15.48 16.35 0.16
C MET A 7 -14.49 16.87 1.22
N ILE A 8 -14.95 17.70 2.16
CA ILE A 8 -14.09 18.19 3.26
C ILE A 8 -13.62 17.00 4.12
N GLY A 9 -14.52 16.07 4.46
CA GLY A 9 -14.17 14.88 5.22
C GLY A 9 -13.11 14.03 4.51
N PHE A 10 -13.26 13.80 3.20
CA PHE A 10 -12.27 13.09 2.40
C PHE A 10 -10.90 13.78 2.42
N VAL A 11 -10.85 15.09 2.18
CA VAL A 11 -9.58 15.86 2.21
C VAL A 11 -8.89 15.75 3.57
N VAL A 12 -9.64 15.83 4.67
CA VAL A 12 -9.10 15.67 6.03
C VAL A 12 -8.51 14.27 6.23
N ILE A 13 -9.19 13.22 5.79
CA ILE A 13 -8.70 11.83 5.88
C ILE A 13 -7.41 11.65 5.08
N VAL A 14 -7.38 12.17 3.84
CA VAL A 14 -6.19 12.15 2.97
C VAL A 14 -5.01 12.83 3.65
N MET A 15 -5.20 14.04 4.18
CA MET A 15 -4.13 14.77 4.88
C MET A 15 -3.66 14.03 6.13
N LEU A 16 -4.59 13.47 6.90
CA LEU A 16 -4.25 12.74 8.12
C LEU A 16 -3.41 11.50 7.81
N TYR A 17 -3.79 10.70 6.82
CA TYR A 17 -3.00 9.52 6.45
C TYR A 17 -1.66 9.86 5.82
N ALA A 18 -1.58 10.92 5.00
CA ALA A 18 -0.29 11.40 4.50
C ALA A 18 0.65 11.79 5.66
N VAL A 19 0.15 12.48 6.67
CA VAL A 19 0.95 12.85 7.86
C VAL A 19 1.35 11.62 8.66
N VAL A 20 0.42 10.69 8.89
CA VAL A 20 0.72 9.43 9.61
C VAL A 20 1.76 8.61 8.86
N GLY A 21 1.66 8.51 7.53
CA GLY A 21 2.64 7.83 6.67
C GLY A 21 4.02 8.48 6.75
N LEU A 22 4.08 9.82 6.66
CA LEU A 22 5.34 10.58 6.80
C LEU A 22 5.99 10.37 8.18
N LEU A 23 5.20 10.42 9.25
CA LEU A 23 5.70 10.20 10.61
C LEU A 23 6.14 8.74 10.82
N ALA A 24 5.39 7.77 10.29
CA ALA A 24 5.75 6.36 10.33
C ALA A 24 7.05 6.10 9.58
N ALA A 25 7.21 6.66 8.37
CA ALA A 25 8.45 6.57 7.59
C ALA A 25 9.63 7.22 8.31
N ALA A 26 9.46 8.43 8.85
CA ALA A 26 10.51 9.13 9.60
C ALA A 26 10.90 8.34 10.87
N GLY A 27 9.92 7.78 11.58
CA GLY A 27 10.14 6.93 12.75
C GLY A 27 10.89 5.65 12.40
N ALA A 28 10.46 4.95 11.35
CA ALA A 28 11.12 3.75 10.84
C ALA A 28 12.59 4.06 10.49
N ILE A 29 12.86 5.08 9.69
CA ILE A 29 14.21 5.50 9.30
C ILE A 29 15.07 5.83 10.53
N SER A 30 14.50 6.53 11.51
CA SER A 30 15.21 6.93 12.73
C SER A 30 15.61 5.73 13.60
N ILE A 31 14.79 4.68 13.60
CA ILE A 31 15.04 3.43 14.33
C ILE A 31 16.04 2.55 13.55
N THR A 32 15.83 2.37 12.24
CA THR A 32 16.63 1.44 11.41
C THR A 32 18.07 1.91 11.20
N ARG A 33 18.31 3.22 11.16
CA ARG A 33 19.67 3.76 11.07
C ARG A 33 20.58 3.32 12.23
N LYS A 34 20.01 2.88 13.36
CA LYS A 34 20.77 2.43 14.54
C LYS A 34 21.25 0.98 14.46
N ILE A 35 20.69 0.16 13.56
CA ILE A 35 20.97 -1.29 13.48
C ILE A 35 21.92 -1.67 12.33
N GLY A 36 22.35 -0.69 11.54
CA GLY A 36 23.34 -0.84 10.47
C GLY A 36 22.74 -1.13 9.08
N PRO A 37 23.44 -0.78 7.99
CA PRO A 37 22.84 -0.70 6.65
C PRO A 37 22.26 -2.02 6.12
N LYS A 38 22.92 -3.14 6.42
CA LYS A 38 22.47 -4.46 5.96
C LYS A 38 21.23 -4.94 6.71
N ALA A 39 21.15 -4.68 8.02
CA ALA A 39 19.98 -5.03 8.81
C ALA A 39 18.78 -4.15 8.44
N GLU A 40 19.03 -2.86 8.20
CA GLU A 40 18.03 -1.92 7.66
C GLU A 40 17.45 -2.40 6.32
N GLN A 41 18.32 -2.80 5.38
CA GLN A 41 17.90 -3.32 4.08
C GLN A 41 17.07 -4.62 4.21
N VAL A 42 17.50 -5.55 5.07
CA VAL A 42 16.74 -6.78 5.36
C VAL A 42 15.38 -6.44 5.95
N LEU A 43 15.33 -5.52 6.91
CA LEU A 43 14.09 -5.13 7.56
C LEU A 43 13.10 -4.54 6.54
N TYR A 44 13.53 -3.58 5.73
CA TYR A 44 12.65 -2.98 4.72
C TYR A 44 12.20 -3.98 3.65
N GLY A 45 13.10 -4.88 3.21
CA GLY A 45 12.74 -5.94 2.27
C GLY A 45 11.66 -6.86 2.83
N LEU A 46 11.82 -7.32 4.08
CA LEU A 46 10.84 -8.18 4.74
C LEU A 46 9.54 -7.44 5.07
N PHE A 47 9.62 -6.18 5.48
CA PHE A 47 8.46 -5.38 5.83
C PHE A 47 7.58 -5.16 4.60
N LEU A 48 8.17 -4.91 3.41
CA LEU A 48 7.44 -4.85 2.14
C LEU A 48 6.64 -6.14 1.86
N VAL A 49 7.20 -7.32 2.14
CA VAL A 49 6.48 -8.60 1.97
C VAL A 49 5.29 -8.69 2.93
N ILE A 50 5.50 -8.32 4.20
CA ILE A 50 4.46 -8.39 5.24
C ILE A 50 3.31 -7.45 4.90
N ILE A 51 3.59 -6.20 4.51
CA ILE A 51 2.54 -5.23 4.19
C ILE A 51 1.75 -5.65 2.94
N ALA A 52 2.43 -6.16 1.90
CA ALA A 52 1.74 -6.67 0.71
C ALA A 52 0.85 -7.88 1.03
N ALA A 53 1.26 -8.76 1.94
CA ALA A 53 0.45 -9.90 2.36
C ALA A 53 -0.90 -9.49 2.99
N PHE A 54 -1.00 -8.28 3.56
CA PHE A 54 -2.28 -7.78 4.06
C PHE A 54 -3.33 -7.59 2.96
N TYR A 55 -2.95 -7.40 1.70
CA TYR A 55 -3.92 -7.38 0.59
C TYR A 55 -4.79 -8.62 0.58
N LEU A 56 -4.20 -9.81 0.77
CA LEU A 56 -4.95 -11.06 0.83
C LEU A 56 -5.86 -11.13 2.06
N ALA A 57 -5.40 -10.60 3.20
CA ALA A 57 -6.22 -10.50 4.40
C ALA A 57 -7.44 -9.59 4.18
N PHE A 58 -7.28 -8.46 3.47
CA PHE A 58 -8.41 -7.59 3.14
C PHE A 58 -9.36 -8.23 2.13
N VAL A 59 -8.86 -8.90 1.11
CA VAL A 59 -9.70 -9.66 0.16
C VAL A 59 -10.56 -10.67 0.91
N ALA A 60 -9.96 -11.42 1.84
CA ALA A 60 -10.67 -12.38 2.67
C ALA A 60 -11.69 -11.71 3.59
N TYR A 61 -11.29 -10.64 4.30
CA TYR A 61 -12.13 -9.93 5.26
C TYR A 61 -13.34 -9.25 4.61
N PHE A 62 -13.14 -8.57 3.48
CA PHE A 62 -14.21 -7.88 2.74
C PHE A 62 -14.98 -8.80 1.78
N GLY A 63 -14.59 -10.08 1.65
CA GLY A 63 -15.29 -11.07 0.85
C GLY A 63 -15.30 -10.79 -0.66
N ASN A 64 -14.31 -10.05 -1.18
CA ASN A 64 -14.29 -9.65 -2.59
C ASN A 64 -13.66 -10.74 -3.47
N ALA A 65 -14.44 -11.75 -3.84
CA ALA A 65 -13.92 -12.92 -4.56
C ALA A 65 -13.28 -12.59 -5.92
N ALA A 66 -13.67 -11.49 -6.57
CA ALA A 66 -13.19 -11.12 -7.89
C ALA A 66 -11.73 -10.63 -7.88
N THR A 67 -11.22 -10.15 -6.74
CA THR A 67 -9.90 -9.50 -6.65
C THR A 67 -8.78 -10.46 -6.23
N TRP A 68 -9.11 -11.67 -5.75
CA TRP A 68 -8.13 -12.69 -5.33
C TRP A 68 -6.98 -12.89 -6.31
N ARG A 69 -7.28 -13.02 -7.62
CA ARG A 69 -6.25 -13.27 -8.63
C ARG A 69 -5.27 -12.10 -8.74
N VAL A 70 -5.79 -10.88 -8.74
CA VAL A 70 -4.99 -9.67 -8.92
C VAL A 70 -4.16 -9.40 -7.68
N GLU A 71 -4.75 -9.50 -6.48
CA GLU A 71 -4.02 -9.32 -5.24
C GLU A 71 -2.95 -10.41 -5.03
N MET A 72 -3.23 -11.67 -5.39
CA MET A 72 -2.21 -12.73 -5.35
C MET A 72 -1.02 -12.40 -6.24
N VAL A 73 -1.25 -11.88 -7.45
CA VAL A 73 -0.16 -11.46 -8.34
C VAL A 73 0.60 -10.29 -7.74
N ALA A 74 -0.09 -9.27 -7.21
CA ALA A 74 0.52 -8.13 -6.55
C ALA A 74 1.40 -8.58 -5.36
N VAL A 75 0.87 -9.41 -4.47
CA VAL A 75 1.60 -9.96 -3.32
C VAL A 75 2.84 -10.74 -3.77
N VAL A 76 2.73 -11.60 -4.78
CA VAL A 76 3.89 -12.35 -5.30
C VAL A 76 4.94 -11.40 -5.86
N LEU A 77 4.56 -10.38 -6.62
CA LEU A 77 5.51 -9.40 -7.17
C LEU A 77 6.21 -8.61 -6.06
N PHE A 78 5.47 -8.08 -5.08
CA PHE A 78 6.05 -7.37 -3.95
C PHE A 78 6.92 -8.26 -3.06
N ALA A 79 6.53 -9.52 -2.88
CA ALA A 79 7.34 -10.51 -2.16
C ALA A 79 8.68 -10.74 -2.87
N LEU A 80 8.67 -10.93 -4.20
CA LEU A 80 9.90 -11.06 -4.98
C LEU A 80 10.76 -9.81 -4.89
N ILE A 81 10.17 -8.62 -5.04
CA ILE A 81 10.89 -7.35 -4.90
C ILE A 81 11.51 -7.21 -3.50
N GLY A 82 10.79 -7.53 -2.44
CA GLY A 82 11.29 -7.50 -1.07
C GLY A 82 12.45 -8.47 -0.84
N LEU A 83 12.32 -9.72 -1.30
CA LEU A 83 13.35 -10.76 -1.16
C LEU A 83 14.62 -10.44 -1.97
N PHE A 84 14.49 -10.01 -3.23
CA PHE A 84 15.64 -9.56 -4.02
C PHE A 84 16.20 -8.23 -3.53
N GLY A 85 15.33 -7.38 -2.97
CA GLY A 85 15.65 -6.11 -2.36
C GLY A 85 16.66 -6.21 -1.21
N VAL A 86 16.71 -7.36 -0.52
CA VAL A 86 17.76 -7.68 0.47
C VAL A 86 19.17 -7.66 -0.13
N ARG A 87 19.32 -7.92 -1.43
CA ARG A 87 20.60 -7.84 -2.15
C ARG A 87 20.72 -6.61 -3.05
N LEU A 88 19.60 -6.03 -3.47
CA LEU A 88 19.54 -4.90 -4.39
C LEU A 88 18.74 -3.75 -3.75
N PRO A 89 19.38 -2.79 -3.05
CA PRO A 89 18.69 -1.74 -2.29
C PRO A 89 17.72 -0.92 -3.16
N ILE A 90 18.07 -0.69 -4.43
CA ILE A 90 17.23 0.05 -5.38
C ILE A 90 15.88 -0.64 -5.62
N ALA A 91 15.83 -1.98 -5.56
CA ALA A 91 14.59 -2.73 -5.73
C ALA A 91 13.63 -2.46 -4.57
N VAL A 92 14.14 -2.30 -3.34
CA VAL A 92 13.31 -1.94 -2.17
C VAL A 92 12.69 -0.56 -2.37
N VAL A 93 13.46 0.43 -2.82
CA VAL A 93 12.96 1.79 -3.08
C VAL A 93 11.84 1.78 -4.12
N ILE A 94 12.06 1.10 -5.25
CA ILE A 94 11.04 0.95 -6.30
C ILE A 94 9.82 0.19 -5.77
N GLY A 95 10.04 -0.86 -4.98
CA GLY A 95 8.98 -1.67 -4.38
C GLY A 95 8.03 -0.87 -3.49
N TYR A 96 8.58 -0.03 -2.60
CA TYR A 96 7.75 0.85 -1.77
C TYR A 96 6.99 1.90 -2.58
N ALA A 97 7.62 2.49 -3.61
CA ALA A 97 6.93 3.43 -4.49
C ALA A 97 5.77 2.77 -5.25
N LEU A 98 5.98 1.55 -5.77
CA LEU A 98 4.95 0.78 -6.45
C LEU A 98 3.83 0.34 -5.48
N HIS A 99 4.17 -0.04 -4.25
CA HIS A 99 3.20 -0.40 -3.22
C HIS A 99 2.29 0.79 -2.89
N GLY A 100 2.86 1.96 -2.60
CA GLY A 100 2.06 3.17 -2.35
C GLY A 100 1.21 3.57 -3.56
N ALA A 101 1.72 3.40 -4.79
CA ALA A 101 0.92 3.63 -5.99
C ALA A 101 -0.25 2.64 -6.12
N TRP A 102 -0.04 1.37 -5.76
CA TRP A 102 -1.08 0.34 -5.74
C TRP A 102 -2.18 0.68 -4.72
N ASP A 103 -1.79 1.10 -3.51
CA ASP A 103 -2.70 1.55 -2.45
C ASP A 103 -3.54 2.76 -2.87
N LEU A 104 -2.93 3.72 -3.58
CA LEU A 104 -3.66 4.85 -4.12
C LEU A 104 -4.68 4.42 -5.19
N VAL A 105 -4.32 3.49 -6.06
CA VAL A 105 -5.25 2.94 -7.07
C VAL A 105 -6.43 2.24 -6.41
N HIS A 106 -6.20 1.46 -5.35
CA HIS A 106 -7.26 0.86 -4.53
C HIS A 106 -8.26 1.90 -4.04
N GLU A 107 -7.77 2.97 -3.40
CA GLU A 107 -8.61 4.01 -2.82
C GLU A 107 -9.39 4.76 -3.91
N LEU A 108 -8.74 5.12 -5.02
CA LEU A 108 -9.40 5.81 -6.13
C LEU A 108 -10.50 4.95 -6.80
N GLN A 109 -10.30 3.64 -6.90
CA GLN A 109 -11.33 2.72 -7.39
C GLN A 109 -12.46 2.53 -6.38
N ALA A 110 -12.15 2.42 -5.09
CA ALA A 110 -13.14 2.26 -4.02
C ALA A 110 -14.08 3.48 -3.93
N GLN A 111 -13.55 4.68 -4.13
CA GLN A 111 -14.31 5.94 -4.14
C GLN A 111 -15.00 6.24 -5.49
N GLY A 112 -14.83 5.38 -6.51
CA GLY A 112 -15.42 5.58 -7.84
C GLY A 112 -14.81 6.71 -8.67
N ALA A 113 -13.68 7.29 -8.23
CA ALA A 113 -12.97 8.36 -8.93
C ALA A 113 -12.34 7.88 -10.25
N ILE A 114 -11.97 6.61 -10.32
CA ILE A 114 -11.55 5.95 -11.56
C ILE A 114 -12.59 4.88 -11.91
N SER A 115 -13.42 5.16 -12.92
CA SER A 115 -14.36 4.18 -13.46
C SER A 115 -13.58 3.10 -14.22
N ALA A 116 -13.38 1.95 -13.60
CA ALA A 116 -12.78 0.78 -14.22
C ALA A 116 -13.76 0.09 -15.21
N TYR A 117 -14.43 0.85 -16.08
CA TYR A 117 -15.36 0.30 -17.08
C TYR A 117 -14.66 -0.66 -18.06
N TYR A 118 -13.34 -0.51 -18.27
CA TYR A 118 -12.52 -1.44 -19.05
C TYR A 118 -11.73 -2.46 -18.22
N LEU A 119 -11.58 -2.26 -16.91
CA LEU A 119 -10.77 -3.11 -16.04
C LEU A 119 -11.60 -3.93 -15.05
N GLY A 120 -12.92 -3.74 -14.93
CA GLY A 120 -13.70 -4.34 -13.84
C GLY A 120 -13.23 -3.84 -12.48
N ARG A 121 -13.99 -4.06 -11.41
CA ARG A 121 -13.59 -3.72 -10.04
C ARG A 121 -12.48 -4.67 -9.52
N LEU A 122 -11.40 -4.84 -10.27
CA LEU A 122 -10.35 -5.83 -10.03
C LEU A 122 -9.55 -5.59 -8.75
N THR A 123 -9.57 -4.37 -8.21
CA THR A 123 -8.88 -4.01 -6.97
C THR A 123 -9.75 -3.15 -6.06
N ALA A 124 -11.09 -3.18 -6.17
CA ALA A 124 -11.96 -2.37 -5.30
C ALA A 124 -12.11 -3.01 -3.90
N VAL A 125 -11.02 -3.09 -3.16
CA VAL A 125 -11.00 -3.45 -1.75
C VAL A 125 -10.87 -2.12 -0.98
N PRO A 126 -11.86 -1.74 -0.14
CA PRO A 126 -11.81 -0.50 0.61
C PRO A 126 -10.74 -0.62 1.68
N MET A 127 -9.54 -0.17 1.37
CA MET A 127 -8.44 -0.18 2.33
C MET A 127 -8.58 0.97 3.32
N ALA A 128 -9.23 2.06 2.91
CA ALA A 128 -9.53 3.22 3.74
C ALA A 128 -8.29 3.95 4.27
N TYR A 129 -7.08 3.57 3.87
CA TYR A 129 -5.82 4.25 4.23
C TYR A 129 -4.87 4.38 3.04
N GLY A 130 -5.33 4.27 1.78
CA GLY A 130 -4.42 4.16 0.61
C GLY A 130 -3.51 5.36 0.31
N VAL A 131 -3.53 6.40 1.14
CA VAL A 131 -2.65 7.57 1.12
C VAL A 131 -1.48 7.45 2.13
N PHE A 132 -1.59 6.54 3.10
CA PHE A 132 -0.54 6.21 4.07
C PHE A 132 0.66 5.57 3.39
#